data_AF-A0A3B9V3V5-F1
#
_entry.id   AF-A0A3B9V3V5-F1
#
_cell.length_a   1.000
_cell.length_b   1.000
_cell.length_c   1.000
_cell.angle_alpha   90.00
_cell.angle_beta   90.00
_cell.angle_gamma   90.00
#
_symmetry.space_group_name_H-M   'P 1'
#
loop_
_entity.id
_entity.type
_entity.pdbx_description
1 polymer ?
#
loop_
_entity_poly.entity_id
_entity_poly.type
_entity_poly.pdbx_seq_one_letter_code
_entity_poly.pdbx_strand_id
1 'polypeptide(L)'
;RAGETWHVLEGVSELGGETWFRLGDRDLSVHIERSMRLKTGDPLSWVTVDLCRAFGVGLLILPPTDDRVRTIVETPGGPLDFQTYFVRNRCEPVITGLRYEGASEAALLPAVITALEDPELKAVILCPSNPFLSLDPILATADLRNRLRRCKAPVVAVSPMIGSRAFKGPTAKIMAELGYEASTLSIARYYADFLDGYVIDGADHHVSPQIEDLDIRVEVTATLMETLDQKFSLAADVVAFSETMLGVPLS
;
A
#
# COMPACT_ATOMS: atom_id res chain seq x y z
N ARG A 1 1.69 15.41 14.42
CA ARG A 1 0.25 15.82 14.37
C ARG A 1 0.07 17.34 14.46
N ALA A 2 -1.14 17.89 14.31
CA ALA A 2 -1.37 19.31 14.62
C ALA A 2 -1.02 19.56 16.11
N GLY A 3 -0.19 20.57 16.39
CA GLY A 3 0.34 20.82 17.74
C GLY A 3 1.28 19.74 18.27
N GLU A 4 2.04 19.07 17.40
CA GLU A 4 3.10 18.12 17.78
C GLU A 4 4.29 18.80 18.42
N THR A 5 4.95 18.10 19.34
CA THR A 5 6.22 18.49 19.95
C THR A 5 7.25 17.36 19.83
N TRP A 6 8.53 17.68 20.06
CA TRP A 6 9.65 16.74 19.87
C TRP A 6 10.55 16.63 21.10
N HIS A 7 10.04 16.96 22.29
CA HIS A 7 10.86 17.06 23.50
C HIS A 7 11.51 15.72 23.88
N VAL A 8 10.81 14.60 23.65
CA VAL A 8 11.41 13.28 23.90
C VAL A 8 12.58 13.02 22.95
N LEU A 9 12.44 13.37 21.66
CA LEU A 9 13.50 13.18 20.67
C LEU A 9 14.70 14.09 20.93
N GLU A 10 14.45 15.33 21.38
CA GLU A 10 15.49 16.27 21.83
C GLU A 10 16.27 15.69 23.01
N GLY A 11 15.59 15.17 24.04
CA GLY A 11 16.24 14.49 25.15
C GLY A 11 17.03 13.25 24.74
N VAL A 12 16.51 12.44 23.80
CA VAL A 12 17.26 11.31 23.23
C VAL A 12 18.53 11.79 22.52
N SER A 13 18.48 12.91 21.81
CA SER A 13 19.63 13.53 21.16
C SER A 13 20.70 13.95 22.17
N GLU A 14 20.29 14.60 23.26
CA GLU A 14 21.19 15.07 24.33
C GLU A 14 21.91 13.91 25.02
N LEU A 15 21.25 12.75 25.11
CA LEU A 15 21.83 11.51 25.65
C LEU A 15 22.71 10.76 24.62
N GLY A 16 22.87 11.27 23.40
CA GLY A 16 23.67 10.65 22.34
C GLY A 16 22.97 9.49 21.63
N GLY A 17 21.64 9.39 21.75
CA GLY A 17 20.84 8.39 21.03
C GLY A 17 20.63 8.72 19.55
N GLU A 18 20.16 7.73 18.79
CA GLU A 18 19.83 7.92 17.36
C GLU A 18 18.52 8.70 17.18
N THR A 19 18.53 9.74 16.32
CA THR A 19 17.37 10.62 16.09
C THR A 19 16.90 10.67 14.63
N TRP A 20 17.43 9.80 13.78
CA TRP A 20 17.10 9.76 12.35
C TRP A 20 15.62 9.38 12.09
N PHE A 21 14.99 8.66 13.01
CA PHE A 21 13.55 8.39 12.98
C PHE A 21 12.81 9.41 13.86
N ARG A 22 12.23 10.43 13.22
CA ARG A 22 11.54 11.50 13.94
C ARG A 22 10.16 11.04 14.41
N LEU A 23 10.02 10.82 15.72
CA LEU A 23 8.76 10.42 16.35
C LEU A 23 8.29 11.45 17.37
N GLY A 24 7.04 11.91 17.22
CA GLY A 24 6.51 13.06 17.96
C GLY A 24 6.01 12.63 19.31
N ASP A 25 5.94 13.55 20.26
CA ASP A 25 5.51 13.20 21.62
C ASP A 25 4.09 12.62 21.61
N ARG A 26 3.18 13.12 20.76
CA ARG A 26 1.84 12.55 20.57
C ARG A 26 1.86 11.26 19.79
N ASP A 27 2.71 11.13 18.77
CA ASP A 27 2.83 9.86 18.03
C ASP A 27 3.40 8.74 18.90
N LEU A 28 4.35 9.08 19.78
CA LEU A 28 4.94 8.18 20.75
C LEU A 28 3.90 7.56 21.69
N SER A 29 2.85 8.29 22.06
CA SER A 29 1.74 7.75 22.87
C SER A 29 1.10 6.51 22.24
N VAL A 30 0.88 6.53 20.92
CA VAL A 30 0.32 5.39 20.17
C VAL A 30 1.30 4.23 20.18
N HIS A 31 2.60 4.49 20.00
CA HIS A 31 3.60 3.43 20.00
C HIS A 31 3.79 2.80 21.37
N ILE A 32 3.76 3.58 22.45
CA ILE A 32 3.85 3.07 23.82
C ILE A 32 2.66 2.15 24.11
N GLU A 33 1.44 2.64 23.89
CA GLU A 33 0.22 1.88 24.19
C GLU A 33 0.16 0.60 23.36
N ARG A 34 0.38 0.71 22.05
CA ARG A 34 0.41 -0.46 21.16
C ARG A 34 1.47 -1.48 21.60
N SER A 35 2.68 -1.02 21.91
CA SER A 35 3.78 -1.92 22.28
C SER A 35 3.53 -2.61 23.62
N MET A 36 2.89 -1.92 24.57
CA MET A 36 2.51 -2.50 25.86
C MET A 36 1.47 -3.59 25.67
N ARG A 37 0.39 -3.32 24.93
CA ARG A 37 -0.69 -4.29 24.68
C ARG A 37 -0.23 -5.52 23.91
N LEU A 38 0.59 -5.34 22.87
CA LEU A 38 1.19 -6.47 22.14
C LEU A 38 2.05 -7.34 23.07
N LYS A 39 2.79 -6.74 24.02
CA LYS A 39 3.60 -7.50 25.00
C LYS A 39 2.74 -8.27 26.00
N THR A 40 1.53 -7.80 26.30
CA THR A 40 0.59 -8.51 27.19
C THR A 40 -0.29 -9.53 26.46
N GLY A 41 -0.08 -9.72 25.15
CA GLY A 41 -0.72 -10.77 24.34
C GLY A 41 -1.92 -10.33 23.52
N ASP A 42 -2.25 -9.04 23.49
CA ASP A 42 -3.31 -8.55 22.59
C ASP A 42 -2.84 -8.65 21.13
N PRO A 43 -3.69 -9.10 20.20
CA PRO A 43 -3.38 -9.08 18.77
C PRO A 43 -3.37 -7.64 18.20
N LEU A 44 -2.56 -7.39 17.18
CA LEU A 44 -2.42 -6.07 16.54
C LEU A 44 -3.75 -5.54 16.01
N SER A 45 -4.60 -6.42 15.48
CA SER A 45 -5.92 -6.14 14.95
C SER A 45 -6.84 -5.54 16.01
N TRP A 46 -6.85 -6.10 17.23
CA TRP A 46 -7.66 -5.58 18.34
C TRP A 46 -7.13 -4.24 18.83
N VAL A 47 -5.81 -4.12 18.96
CA VAL A 47 -5.17 -2.85 19.34
C VAL A 47 -5.50 -1.77 18.30
N THR A 48 -5.47 -2.09 17.01
CA THR A 48 -5.84 -1.18 15.92
C THR A 48 -7.28 -0.71 16.03
N VAL A 49 -8.22 -1.63 16.27
CA VAL A 49 -9.66 -1.30 16.43
C VAL A 49 -9.89 -0.36 17.60
N ASP A 50 -9.28 -0.62 18.75
CA ASP A 50 -9.44 0.23 19.94
C ASP A 50 -8.82 1.61 19.75
N LEU A 51 -7.65 1.70 19.10
CA LEU A 51 -7.03 2.98 18.73
C LEU A 51 -7.91 3.76 17.75
N CYS A 52 -8.51 3.10 16.75
CA CYS A 52 -9.44 3.75 15.83
C CYS A 52 -10.65 4.32 16.58
N ARG A 53 -11.24 3.55 17.50
CA ARG A 53 -12.34 4.03 18.35
C ARG A 53 -11.93 5.24 19.19
N ALA A 54 -10.75 5.21 19.81
CA ALA A 54 -10.24 6.31 20.62
C ALA A 54 -9.99 7.59 19.80
N PHE A 55 -9.61 7.47 18.53
CA PHE A 55 -9.44 8.60 17.62
C PHE A 55 -10.72 9.01 16.86
N GLY A 56 -11.87 8.37 17.14
CA GLY A 56 -13.13 8.67 16.45
C GLY A 56 -13.14 8.24 14.97
N VAL A 57 -12.30 7.28 14.59
CA VAL A 57 -12.28 6.70 13.25
C VAL A 57 -13.38 5.65 13.16
N GLY A 58 -14.46 5.96 12.44
CA GLY A 58 -15.60 5.06 12.24
C GLY A 58 -15.39 3.99 11.17
N LEU A 59 -14.29 4.05 10.42
CA LEU A 59 -13.94 3.06 9.40
C LEU A 59 -13.27 1.85 10.04
N LEU A 60 -13.56 0.65 9.51
CA LEU A 60 -12.85 -0.56 9.87
C LEU A 60 -11.46 -0.55 9.23
N ILE A 61 -10.42 -0.39 10.05
CA ILE A 61 -9.02 -0.47 9.62
C ILE A 61 -8.43 -1.76 10.16
N LEU A 62 -7.95 -2.61 9.26
CA LEU A 62 -7.36 -3.90 9.58
C LEU A 62 -5.92 -3.97 9.08
N PRO A 63 -4.96 -4.47 9.88
CA PRO A 63 -3.74 -5.00 9.30
C PRO A 63 -4.08 -6.27 8.48
N PRO A 64 -3.26 -6.68 7.50
CA PRO A 64 -3.53 -7.91 6.77
C PRO A 64 -3.40 -9.16 7.66
N THR A 65 -2.59 -9.08 8.70
CA THR A 65 -2.28 -10.16 9.64
C THR A 65 -1.94 -9.60 11.03
N ASP A 66 -2.07 -10.42 12.06
CA ASP A 66 -1.52 -10.18 13.39
C ASP A 66 -0.06 -10.64 13.52
N ASP A 67 0.42 -11.44 12.56
CA ASP A 67 1.78 -11.94 12.52
C ASP A 67 2.78 -10.88 12.05
N ARG A 68 4.05 -11.15 12.33
CA ARG A 68 5.13 -10.22 11.98
C ARG A 68 5.55 -10.42 10.53
N VAL A 69 5.25 -9.43 9.68
CA VAL A 69 5.77 -9.33 8.31
C VAL A 69 6.73 -8.15 8.20
N ARG A 70 7.91 -8.35 7.59
CA ARG A 70 8.93 -7.31 7.42
C ARG A 70 9.40 -7.21 5.97
N THR A 71 9.39 -6.00 5.44
CA THR A 71 10.05 -5.68 4.17
C THR A 71 11.56 -5.53 4.40
N ILE A 72 12.34 -6.36 3.72
CA ILE A 72 13.81 -6.32 3.66
C ILE A 72 14.21 -5.91 2.26
N VAL A 73 15.08 -4.89 2.18
CA VAL A 73 15.59 -4.31 0.94
C VAL A 73 16.98 -4.87 0.68
N GLU A 74 17.15 -5.58 -0.43
CA GLU A 74 18.46 -6.06 -0.85
C GLU A 74 19.22 -4.94 -1.54
N THR A 75 20.49 -4.78 -1.16
CA THR A 75 21.41 -3.82 -1.77
C THR A 75 22.77 -4.48 -2.00
N PRO A 76 23.65 -3.92 -2.84
CA PRO A 76 25.01 -4.44 -3.01
C PRO A 76 25.83 -4.45 -1.71
N GLY A 77 25.50 -3.58 -0.75
CA GLY A 77 26.14 -3.50 0.56
C GLY A 77 25.56 -4.46 1.61
N GLY A 78 24.60 -5.31 1.22
CA GLY A 78 23.87 -6.22 2.10
C GLY A 78 22.41 -5.80 2.33
N PRO A 79 21.61 -6.65 3.01
CA PRO A 79 20.20 -6.39 3.27
C PRO A 79 20.01 -5.26 4.29
N LEU A 80 19.00 -4.41 4.06
CA LEU A 80 18.57 -3.34 4.96
C LEU A 80 17.12 -3.56 5.37
N ASP A 81 16.77 -3.24 6.62
CA ASP A 81 15.36 -3.11 6.98
C ASP A 81 14.75 -1.88 6.29
N PHE A 82 13.44 -1.92 6.08
CA PHE A 82 12.72 -0.88 5.35
C PHE A 82 12.92 0.53 5.91
N GLN A 83 12.94 0.72 7.24
CA GLN A 83 13.05 2.06 7.83
C GLN A 83 14.47 2.61 7.68
N THR A 84 15.48 1.76 7.82
CA THR A 84 16.87 2.13 7.51
C THR A 84 17.02 2.53 6.04
N TYR A 85 16.48 1.75 5.10
CA TYR A 85 16.51 2.10 3.68
C TYR A 85 15.76 3.41 3.39
N PHE A 86 14.50 3.50 3.82
CA PHE A 86 13.57 4.54 3.41
C PHE A 86 13.76 5.87 4.15
N VAL A 87 13.97 5.81 5.47
CA VAL A 87 14.05 7.00 6.34
C VAL A 87 15.50 7.40 6.57
N ARG A 88 16.33 6.49 7.13
CA ARG A 88 17.73 6.82 7.48
C ARG A 88 18.55 7.14 6.25
N ASN A 89 18.49 6.28 5.24
CA ASN A 89 19.28 6.38 4.02
C ASN A 89 18.51 7.04 2.87
N ARG A 90 17.29 7.54 3.11
CA ARG A 90 16.49 8.33 2.16
C ARG A 90 16.32 7.69 0.77
N CYS A 91 16.24 6.37 0.72
CA CYS A 91 16.18 5.60 -0.53
C CYS A 91 17.41 5.79 -1.44
N GLU A 92 18.53 6.31 -0.96
CA GLU A 92 19.77 6.51 -1.73
C GLU A 92 20.43 5.19 -2.16
N PRO A 93 20.50 4.13 -1.32
CA PRO A 93 21.06 2.86 -1.75
C PRO A 93 20.34 2.30 -2.98
N VAL A 94 21.08 1.63 -3.87
CA VAL A 94 20.50 0.94 -5.02
C VAL A 94 19.83 -0.34 -4.54
N ILE A 95 18.55 -0.52 -4.89
CA ILE A 95 17.83 -1.78 -4.65
C ILE A 95 18.25 -2.81 -5.70
N THR A 96 18.55 -4.03 -5.26
CA THR A 96 18.78 -5.19 -6.14
C THR A 96 17.71 -6.27 -5.98
N GLY A 97 16.81 -6.12 -5.01
CA GLY A 97 15.73 -7.06 -4.72
C GLY A 97 14.96 -6.70 -3.45
N LEU A 98 13.83 -7.37 -3.24
CA LEU A 98 12.98 -7.22 -2.06
C LEU A 98 12.60 -8.60 -1.52
N ARG A 99 12.54 -8.71 -0.19
CA ARG A 99 11.98 -9.88 0.49
C ARG A 99 10.95 -9.43 1.52
N TYR A 100 9.86 -10.17 1.61
CA TYR A 100 8.81 -9.96 2.62
C TYR A 100 8.90 -11.09 3.66
N GLU A 101 9.78 -10.92 4.62
CA GLU A 101 10.08 -11.94 5.63
C GLU A 101 8.87 -12.18 6.54
N GLY A 102 8.50 -13.45 6.73
CA GLY A 102 7.32 -13.86 7.51
C GLY A 102 6.01 -13.83 6.73
N ALA A 103 6.00 -13.30 5.50
CA ALA A 103 4.76 -13.13 4.75
C ALA A 103 4.11 -14.47 4.36
N SER A 104 4.91 -15.47 3.96
CA SER A 104 4.41 -16.80 3.59
C SER A 104 3.92 -17.65 4.78
N GLU A 105 4.45 -17.38 5.97
CA GLU A 105 4.10 -18.09 7.20
C GLU A 105 2.96 -17.43 7.98
N ALA A 106 2.68 -16.15 7.70
CA ALA A 106 1.62 -15.38 8.33
C ALA A 106 0.23 -15.93 7.99
N ALA A 107 -0.72 -15.72 8.89
CA ALA A 107 -2.13 -15.96 8.65
C ALA A 107 -2.86 -14.64 8.31
N LEU A 108 -3.68 -14.64 7.27
CA LEU A 108 -4.59 -13.51 7.03
C LEU A 108 -5.60 -13.40 8.18
N LEU A 109 -5.96 -12.17 8.54
CA LEU A 109 -7.06 -11.96 9.48
C LEU A 109 -8.35 -12.58 8.93
N PRO A 110 -9.14 -13.30 9.75
CA PRO A 110 -10.42 -13.86 9.34
C PRO A 110 -11.36 -12.82 8.73
N ALA A 111 -11.36 -11.59 9.27
CA ALA A 111 -12.18 -10.49 8.75
C ALA A 111 -11.81 -10.07 7.31
N VAL A 112 -10.53 -10.18 6.92
CA VAL A 112 -10.09 -9.92 5.53
C VAL A 112 -10.60 -11.02 4.60
N ILE A 113 -10.51 -12.28 5.04
CA ILE A 113 -11.04 -13.42 4.28
C ILE A 113 -12.55 -13.28 4.10
N THR A 114 -13.28 -13.04 5.19
CA THR A 114 -14.74 -12.82 5.16
C THR A 114 -15.12 -11.68 4.25
N ALA A 115 -14.41 -10.55 4.27
CA ALA A 115 -14.69 -9.43 3.38
C ALA A 115 -14.51 -9.80 1.90
N LEU A 116 -13.47 -10.56 1.54
CA LEU A 116 -13.20 -11.00 0.17
C LEU A 116 -14.19 -12.07 -0.35
N GLU A 117 -14.77 -12.83 0.56
CA GLU A 117 -15.75 -13.90 0.27
C GLU A 117 -17.20 -13.40 0.34
N ASP A 118 -17.43 -12.16 0.79
CA ASP A 118 -18.76 -11.56 0.90
C ASP A 118 -19.38 -11.36 -0.49
N PRO A 119 -20.54 -11.99 -0.80
CA PRO A 119 -21.25 -11.79 -2.06
C PRO A 119 -21.67 -10.34 -2.31
N GLU A 120 -21.79 -9.51 -1.27
CA GLU A 120 -22.13 -8.10 -1.38
C GLU A 120 -20.90 -7.20 -1.62
N LEU A 121 -19.68 -7.73 -1.57
CA LEU A 121 -18.48 -6.97 -1.92
C LEU A 121 -18.59 -6.45 -3.36
N LYS A 122 -18.53 -5.13 -3.53
CA LYS A 122 -18.69 -4.48 -4.84
C LYS A 122 -17.38 -4.30 -5.60
N ALA A 123 -16.26 -4.14 -4.90
CA ALA A 123 -14.95 -4.00 -5.51
C ALA A 123 -13.83 -4.20 -4.48
N VAL A 124 -12.64 -4.57 -4.95
CA VAL A 124 -11.37 -4.42 -4.24
C VAL A 124 -10.57 -3.33 -4.93
N ILE A 125 -10.21 -2.27 -4.21
CA ILE A 125 -9.49 -1.13 -4.79
C ILE A 125 -8.05 -1.08 -4.26
N LEU A 126 -7.07 -1.19 -5.16
CA LEU A 126 -5.67 -0.95 -4.88
C LEU A 126 -5.38 0.54 -5.10
N CYS A 127 -5.26 1.28 -4.00
CA CYS A 127 -4.93 2.70 -4.00
C CYS A 127 -3.57 2.98 -4.69
N PRO A 128 -3.34 4.21 -5.21
CA PRO A 128 -2.14 4.57 -5.98
C PRO A 128 -0.90 4.75 -5.08
N SER A 129 -0.44 3.63 -4.52
CA SER A 129 0.70 3.52 -3.62
C SER A 129 1.90 2.90 -4.34
N ASN A 130 3.07 2.87 -3.68
CA ASN A 130 4.23 2.20 -4.25
C ASN A 130 3.95 0.69 -4.40
N PRO A 131 4.07 0.10 -5.61
CA PRO A 131 3.81 -1.31 -5.85
C PRO A 131 4.61 -2.21 -4.90
N PHE A 132 5.93 -2.00 -4.83
CA PHE A 132 6.85 -2.92 -4.17
C PHE A 132 7.00 -2.70 -2.66
N LEU A 133 6.86 -1.47 -2.19
CA LEU A 133 7.08 -1.09 -0.79
C LEU A 133 5.79 -0.95 0.01
N SER A 134 4.64 -0.82 -0.66
CA SER A 134 3.35 -0.58 0.01
C SER A 134 2.35 -1.69 -0.29
N LEU A 135 2.09 -2.00 -1.57
CA LEU A 135 1.08 -3.00 -1.93
C LEU A 135 1.61 -4.43 -1.79
N ASP A 136 2.79 -4.72 -2.33
CA ASP A 136 3.34 -6.07 -2.36
C ASP A 136 3.58 -6.70 -0.97
N PRO A 137 4.02 -5.98 0.08
CA PRO A 137 4.06 -6.55 1.44
C PRO A 137 2.69 -7.05 1.91
N ILE A 138 1.61 -6.35 1.54
CA ILE A 138 0.23 -6.74 1.85
C ILE A 138 -0.14 -7.96 0.99
N LEU A 139 0.06 -7.88 -0.33
CA LEU A 139 -0.28 -8.93 -1.29
C LEU A 139 0.48 -10.25 -1.08
N ALA A 140 1.71 -10.16 -0.57
CA ALA A 140 2.56 -11.31 -0.25
C ALA A 140 2.16 -12.02 1.05
N THR A 141 1.29 -11.40 1.87
CA THR A 141 0.84 -11.98 3.14
C THR A 141 -0.09 -13.18 2.86
N ALA A 142 0.32 -14.36 3.33
CA ALA A 142 -0.33 -15.64 3.12
C ALA A 142 -0.72 -15.88 1.65
N ASP A 143 -1.99 -16.18 1.36
CA ASP A 143 -2.52 -16.42 0.03
C ASP A 143 -3.33 -15.23 -0.53
N LEU A 144 -3.14 -14.00 -0.02
CA LEU A 144 -3.97 -12.84 -0.39
C LEU A 144 -4.03 -12.60 -1.91
N ARG A 145 -2.89 -12.60 -2.61
CA ARG A 145 -2.87 -12.45 -4.08
C ARG A 145 -3.66 -13.55 -4.77
N ASN A 146 -3.58 -14.80 -4.30
CA ASN A 146 -4.36 -15.91 -4.86
C ASN A 146 -5.86 -15.75 -4.60
N ARG A 147 -6.25 -15.15 -3.47
CA ARG A 147 -7.65 -14.84 -3.15
C ARG A 147 -8.20 -13.74 -4.05
N LEU A 148 -7.40 -12.70 -4.31
CA LEU A 148 -7.77 -11.63 -5.26
C LEU A 148 -8.01 -12.19 -6.66
N ARG A 149 -7.14 -13.09 -7.15
CA ARG A 149 -7.35 -13.81 -8.44
C ARG A 149 -8.67 -14.57 -8.54
N ARG A 150 -9.26 -14.95 -7.40
CA ARG A 150 -10.50 -15.73 -7.33
C ARG A 150 -11.68 -14.89 -6.84
N CYS A 151 -11.46 -13.62 -6.54
CA CYS A 151 -12.48 -12.72 -6.03
C CYS A 151 -13.59 -12.59 -7.08
N LYS A 152 -14.83 -12.51 -6.61
CA LYS A 152 -16.00 -12.32 -7.49
C LYS A 152 -16.27 -10.85 -7.74
N ALA A 153 -15.82 -9.98 -6.84
CA ALA A 153 -15.85 -8.55 -7.02
C ALA A 153 -14.67 -8.12 -7.91
N PRO A 154 -14.84 -7.10 -8.76
CA PRO A 154 -13.76 -6.56 -9.57
C PRO A 154 -12.61 -6.05 -8.69
N VAL A 155 -11.38 -6.41 -9.06
CA VAL A 155 -10.15 -5.91 -8.48
C VAL A 155 -9.60 -4.81 -9.37
N VAL A 156 -9.68 -3.58 -8.89
CA VAL A 156 -9.31 -2.37 -9.62
C VAL A 156 -8.09 -1.72 -8.97
N ALA A 157 -7.10 -1.34 -9.76
CA ALA A 157 -5.98 -0.53 -9.28
C ALA A 157 -6.04 0.89 -9.83
N VAL A 158 -5.49 1.85 -9.08
CA VAL A 158 -5.23 3.21 -9.56
C VAL A 158 -3.74 3.37 -9.77
N SER A 159 -3.33 3.86 -10.93
CA SER A 159 -1.91 4.07 -11.23
C SER A 159 -1.27 5.06 -10.25
N PRO A 160 -0.08 4.74 -9.67
CA PRO A 160 0.71 5.71 -8.91
C PRO A 160 1.55 6.64 -9.81
N MET A 161 1.37 6.56 -11.13
CA MET A 161 2.14 7.27 -12.15
C MET A 161 1.25 8.28 -12.90
N ILE A 162 1.83 9.42 -13.25
CA ILE A 162 1.23 10.45 -14.11
C ILE A 162 2.27 10.82 -15.18
N GLY A 163 1.99 10.53 -16.45
CA GLY A 163 2.88 10.87 -17.57
C GLY A 163 4.23 10.17 -17.45
N SER A 164 4.21 8.89 -17.08
CA SER A 164 5.40 8.08 -16.75
C SER A 164 6.31 8.68 -15.67
N ARG A 165 5.76 9.50 -14.76
CA ARG A 165 6.44 9.97 -13.55
C ARG A 165 5.66 9.54 -12.32
N ALA A 166 6.37 9.01 -11.32
CA ALA A 166 5.75 8.66 -10.05
C ALA A 166 5.23 9.93 -9.36
N PHE A 167 3.97 9.91 -8.92
CA PHE A 167 3.36 11.05 -8.22
C PHE A 167 4.10 11.37 -6.91
N LYS A 168 4.50 10.33 -6.16
CA LYS A 168 5.24 10.45 -4.90
C LYS A 168 6.19 9.28 -4.68
N GLY A 169 7.26 9.55 -3.94
CA GLY A 169 8.17 8.54 -3.42
C GLY A 169 9.08 7.92 -4.48
N PRO A 170 9.80 6.85 -4.12
CA PRO A 170 10.88 6.29 -4.94
C PRO A 170 10.38 5.32 -6.02
N THR A 171 9.09 5.30 -6.39
CA THR A 171 8.52 4.27 -7.28
C THR A 171 9.27 4.16 -8.61
N ALA A 172 9.46 5.26 -9.34
CA ALA A 172 10.17 5.25 -10.62
C ALA A 172 11.63 4.79 -10.48
N LYS A 173 12.34 5.20 -9.41
CA LYS A 173 13.70 4.74 -9.10
C LYS A 173 13.73 3.23 -8.89
N ILE A 174 12.85 2.73 -8.03
CA ILE A 174 12.81 1.30 -7.67
C ILE A 174 12.44 0.45 -8.87
N MET A 175 11.48 0.90 -9.70
CA MET A 175 11.16 0.24 -10.96
C MET A 175 12.41 0.10 -11.83
N ALA A 176 13.12 1.20 -12.09
CA ALA A 176 14.33 1.19 -12.91
C ALA A 176 15.44 0.30 -12.35
N GLU A 177 15.68 0.35 -11.03
CA GLU A 177 16.70 -0.46 -10.34
C GLU A 177 16.38 -1.95 -10.34
N LEU A 178 15.09 -2.31 -10.32
CA LEU A 178 14.62 -3.69 -10.44
C LEU A 178 14.48 -4.15 -11.91
N GLY A 179 14.86 -3.30 -12.88
CA GLY A 179 14.85 -3.65 -14.31
C GLY A 179 13.50 -3.46 -15.00
N TYR A 180 12.55 -2.77 -14.38
CA TYR A 180 11.28 -2.37 -15.01
C TYR A 180 11.39 -1.00 -15.66
N GLU A 181 10.66 -0.81 -16.76
CA GLU A 181 10.41 0.54 -17.28
C GLU A 181 9.49 1.29 -16.31
N ALA A 182 9.82 2.52 -15.96
CA ALA A 182 9.02 3.35 -15.06
C ALA A 182 7.79 3.92 -15.80
N SER A 183 6.81 3.07 -16.11
CA SER A 183 5.61 3.41 -16.86
C SER A 183 4.33 2.82 -16.25
N THR A 184 3.20 3.48 -16.49
CA THR A 184 1.85 3.00 -16.13
C THR A 184 1.59 1.60 -16.69
N LEU A 185 1.99 1.35 -17.95
CA LEU A 185 1.88 0.03 -18.58
C LEU A 185 2.68 -1.06 -17.85
N SER A 186 3.90 -0.75 -17.37
CA SER A 186 4.70 -1.73 -16.65
C SER A 186 4.08 -2.16 -15.32
N ILE A 187 3.39 -1.24 -14.64
CA ILE A 187 2.65 -1.56 -13.40
C ILE A 187 1.42 -2.40 -13.74
N ALA A 188 0.69 -2.09 -14.82
CA ALA A 188 -0.42 -2.93 -15.28
C ALA A 188 0.04 -4.36 -15.54
N ARG A 189 1.14 -4.55 -16.29
CA ARG A 189 1.75 -5.86 -16.54
C ARG A 189 2.15 -6.58 -15.25
N TYR A 190 2.66 -5.85 -14.26
CA TYR A 190 3.11 -6.42 -12.99
C TYR A 190 1.95 -7.00 -12.15
N TYR A 191 0.74 -6.49 -12.31
CA TYR A 191 -0.46 -6.94 -11.61
C TYR A 191 -1.51 -7.62 -12.52
N ALA A 192 -1.16 -7.88 -13.79
CA ALA A 192 -2.08 -8.42 -14.79
C ALA A 192 -2.63 -9.81 -14.46
N ASP A 193 -2.01 -10.54 -13.55
CA ASP A 193 -2.48 -11.84 -13.10
C ASP A 193 -3.74 -11.78 -12.22
N PHE A 194 -4.15 -10.61 -11.71
CA PHE A 194 -5.33 -10.47 -10.86
C PHE A 194 -6.15 -9.19 -11.02
N LEU A 195 -5.72 -8.21 -11.84
CA LEU A 195 -6.50 -6.99 -12.06
C LEU A 195 -7.59 -7.22 -13.11
N ASP A 196 -8.79 -6.73 -12.80
CA ASP A 196 -9.91 -6.64 -13.75
C ASP A 196 -10.00 -5.24 -14.38
N GLY A 197 -9.53 -4.22 -13.64
CA GLY A 197 -9.58 -2.83 -14.07
C GLY A 197 -8.39 -2.00 -13.60
N TYR A 198 -8.06 -0.98 -14.40
CA TYR A 198 -6.97 -0.07 -14.09
C TYR A 198 -7.32 1.38 -14.44
N VAL A 199 -7.27 2.25 -13.44
CA VAL A 199 -7.52 3.69 -13.57
C VAL A 199 -6.21 4.41 -13.78
N ILE A 200 -6.10 5.14 -14.88
CA ILE A 200 -4.88 5.83 -15.29
C ILE A 200 -5.13 7.31 -15.52
N ASP A 201 -4.07 8.11 -15.43
CA ASP A 201 -4.15 9.54 -15.71
C ASP A 201 -4.33 9.83 -17.20
N GLY A 202 -5.00 10.94 -17.53
CA GLY A 202 -5.10 11.44 -18.91
C GLY A 202 -3.75 11.60 -19.62
N ALA A 203 -2.67 11.89 -18.87
CA ALA A 203 -1.32 11.94 -19.43
C ALA A 203 -0.83 10.59 -20.00
N ASP A 204 -1.36 9.47 -19.50
CA ASP A 204 -0.97 8.11 -19.91
C ASP A 204 -2.03 7.42 -20.81
N HIS A 205 -3.07 8.14 -21.28
CA HIS A 205 -4.14 7.56 -22.12
C HIS A 205 -3.65 6.79 -23.36
N HIS A 206 -2.47 7.14 -23.88
CA HIS A 206 -1.89 6.53 -25.06
C HIS A 206 -1.51 5.05 -24.85
N VAL A 207 -1.33 4.58 -23.61
CA VAL A 207 -1.05 3.17 -23.29
C VAL A 207 -2.31 2.33 -23.05
N SER A 208 -3.52 2.92 -23.06
CA SER A 208 -4.76 2.17 -22.80
C SER A 208 -4.92 0.93 -23.67
N PRO A 209 -4.71 0.96 -25.01
CA PRO A 209 -4.87 -0.24 -25.83
C PRO A 209 -3.93 -1.38 -25.43
N GLN A 210 -2.70 -1.06 -25.00
CA GLN A 210 -1.72 -2.06 -24.58
C GLN A 210 -2.04 -2.67 -23.21
N ILE A 211 -2.82 -1.97 -22.39
CA ILE A 211 -3.32 -2.47 -21.10
C ILE A 211 -4.56 -3.33 -21.35
N GLU A 212 -5.43 -2.92 -22.27
CA GLU A 212 -6.60 -3.70 -22.70
C GLU A 212 -6.19 -5.03 -23.36
N ASP A 213 -5.07 -5.07 -24.08
CA ASP A 213 -4.45 -6.30 -24.60
C ASP A 213 -4.02 -7.30 -23.49
N LEU A 214 -4.00 -6.87 -22.22
CA LEU A 214 -3.75 -7.72 -21.04
C LEU A 214 -5.05 -8.21 -20.38
N ASP A 215 -6.19 -8.03 -21.05
CA ASP A 215 -7.54 -8.30 -20.54
C ASP A 215 -7.92 -7.43 -19.31
N ILE A 216 -7.28 -6.26 -19.16
CA ILE A 216 -7.56 -5.29 -18.10
C ILE A 216 -8.37 -4.13 -18.68
N ARG A 217 -9.56 -3.86 -18.13
CA ARG A 217 -10.35 -2.68 -18.52
C ARG A 217 -9.66 -1.40 -18.06
N VAL A 218 -9.70 -0.35 -18.87
CA VAL A 218 -9.06 0.93 -18.54
C VAL A 218 -10.09 2.03 -18.34
N GLU A 219 -9.91 2.82 -17.28
CA GLU A 219 -10.57 4.11 -17.08
C GLU A 219 -9.53 5.23 -17.13
N VAL A 220 -9.82 6.29 -17.87
CA VAL A 220 -8.94 7.45 -17.98
C VAL A 220 -9.61 8.63 -17.27
N THR A 221 -9.06 9.04 -16.12
CA THR A 221 -9.54 10.20 -15.36
C THR A 221 -8.37 11.00 -14.77
N ALA A 222 -8.65 12.10 -14.07
CA ALA A 222 -7.64 12.85 -13.33
C ALA A 222 -7.25 12.11 -12.05
N THR A 223 -5.97 11.72 -11.93
CA THR A 223 -5.47 10.94 -10.78
C THR A 223 -4.71 11.78 -9.74
N LEU A 224 -4.52 13.08 -10.02
CA LEU A 224 -3.87 14.02 -9.12
C LEU A 224 -4.71 14.23 -7.84
N MET A 225 -4.09 14.14 -6.66
CA MET A 225 -4.77 14.20 -5.35
C MET A 225 -4.17 15.26 -4.40
N GLU A 226 -4.04 16.50 -4.86
CA GLU A 226 -3.51 17.61 -4.05
C GLU A 226 -4.57 18.22 -3.13
N THR A 227 -5.83 18.26 -3.57
CA THR A 227 -6.96 18.80 -2.78
C THR A 227 -7.90 17.70 -2.30
N LEU A 228 -8.78 18.02 -1.34
CA LEU A 228 -9.84 17.11 -0.92
C LEU A 228 -10.84 16.86 -2.05
N ASP A 229 -11.23 17.89 -2.80
CA ASP A 229 -12.17 17.75 -3.92
C ASP A 229 -11.63 16.80 -4.99
N GLN A 230 -10.34 16.91 -5.33
CA GLN A 230 -9.69 15.98 -6.25
C GLN A 230 -9.72 14.53 -5.75
N LYS A 231 -9.49 14.30 -4.45
CA LYS A 231 -9.58 12.96 -3.85
C LYS A 231 -11.00 12.41 -3.90
N PHE A 232 -12.00 13.25 -3.65
CA PHE A 232 -13.41 12.85 -3.73
C PHE A 232 -13.81 12.52 -5.16
N SER A 233 -13.42 13.35 -6.14
CA SER A 233 -13.68 13.08 -7.56
C SER A 233 -13.05 11.76 -8.01
N LEU A 234 -11.75 11.57 -7.75
CA LEU A 234 -11.08 10.32 -8.11
C LEU A 234 -11.72 9.10 -7.44
N ALA A 235 -12.08 9.20 -6.15
CA ALA A 235 -12.76 8.11 -5.46
C ALA A 235 -14.12 7.78 -6.09
N ALA A 236 -14.91 8.80 -6.47
CA ALA A 236 -16.19 8.62 -7.14
C ALA A 236 -16.02 7.95 -8.52
N ASP A 237 -15.04 8.39 -9.31
CA ASP A 237 -14.75 7.83 -10.62
C ASP A 237 -14.32 6.35 -10.52
N VAL A 238 -13.44 6.02 -9.57
CA VAL A 238 -12.99 4.63 -9.34
C VAL A 238 -14.16 3.73 -8.92
N VAL A 239 -15.06 4.22 -8.05
CA VAL A 239 -16.26 3.47 -7.65
C VAL A 239 -17.19 3.27 -8.84
N ALA A 240 -17.52 4.33 -9.58
CA ALA A 240 -18.39 4.25 -10.75
C ALA A 240 -17.83 3.30 -11.81
N PHE A 241 -16.52 3.38 -12.08
CA PHE A 241 -15.83 2.47 -13.00
C PHE A 241 -15.94 1.01 -12.55
N SER A 242 -15.68 0.74 -11.27
CA SER A 242 -15.79 -0.60 -10.69
C SER A 242 -17.21 -1.17 -10.83
N GLU A 243 -18.24 -0.34 -10.63
CA GLU A 243 -19.64 -0.74 -10.81
C GLU A 243 -19.97 -1.18 -12.24
N THR A 244 -19.29 -0.63 -13.26
CA THR A 244 -19.48 -1.05 -14.67
C THR A 244 -19.01 -2.48 -14.96
N MET A 245 -18.30 -3.12 -14.02
CA MET A 245 -17.79 -4.49 -14.15
C MET A 245 -18.66 -5.50 -13.40
N LEU A 246 -19.60 -5.05 -12.56
CA LEU A 246 -20.46 -5.94 -11.80
C LEU A 246 -21.33 -6.79 -12.74
N GLY A 247 -21.21 -8.11 -12.63
CA GLY A 247 -22.00 -9.06 -13.40
C GLY A 247 -21.57 -9.24 -14.87
N VAL A 248 -20.44 -8.66 -15.28
CA VAL A 248 -19.85 -8.89 -16.61
C VAL A 248 -18.69 -9.88 -16.45
N PRO A 249 -18.78 -11.11 -16.98
CA PRO A 249 -17.62 -11.99 -17.06
C PRO A 249 -16.56 -11.35 -17.96
N LEU A 250 -15.30 -11.31 -17.52
CA LEU A 250 -14.19 -11.05 -18.43
C LEU A 250 -14.10 -12.21 -19.42
N SER A 251 -13.94 -11.87 -20.71
CA SER A 251 -13.96 -12.80 -21.84
C SER A 251 -12.73 -13.68 -21.91
#